data_AF-A0A9D4T694-F1
#
_entry.id   AF-A0A9D4T694-F1
#
_cell.length_a   1.000
_cell.length_b   1.000
_cell.length_c   1.000
_cell.angle_alpha   90.00
_cell.angle_beta   90.00
_cell.angle_gamma   90.00
#
_symmetry.space_group_name_H-M   'P 1'
#
loop_
_entity.id
_entity.type
_entity.pdbx_description
1 polymer ?
#
loop_
_entity_poly.entity_id
_entity_poly.type
_entity_poly.pdbx_seq_one_letter_code
_entity_poly.pdbx_strand_id
1 'polypeptide(L)'
;MSGMGIQDSRDLADLVKRSTRIRELCFVNTPKGNNTAFFQRLSEGIGDNYTLATVEFAGGLDADAVNHWLAVKETTWRNSGLVTRAARIKEASPFDRYVTGAVERVARYPALLDKVATTAKLDLAELAALVRGRLMGIQSMDGFMRFVGVVKERVVCHPAEDGRMRLDDLNEDCWGHVRRYLVTDDVKHDAVQVNRV
;
A
#
# COMPACT_ATOMS: atom_id res chain seq x y z
N MET A 1 21.29 29.37 -16.67
CA MET A 1 20.90 28.15 -15.93
C MET A 1 20.80 27.03 -16.94
N SER A 2 21.74 26.09 -16.94
CA SER A 2 21.65 24.90 -17.80
C SER A 2 20.43 24.10 -17.35
N GLY A 3 19.43 23.97 -18.22
CA GLY A 3 18.24 23.17 -17.93
C GLY A 3 18.61 21.71 -17.72
N MET A 4 17.85 21.02 -16.88
CA MET A 4 17.96 19.56 -16.66
C MET A 4 17.95 18.85 -18.03
N GLY A 5 18.95 18.02 -18.31
CA GLY A 5 19.00 17.24 -19.54
C GLY A 5 18.08 16.02 -19.51
N ILE A 6 18.00 15.30 -20.64
CA ILE A 6 17.27 14.03 -20.74
C ILE A 6 17.85 12.98 -19.77
N GLN A 7 19.18 12.92 -19.64
CA GLN A 7 19.84 11.96 -18.75
C GLN A 7 19.54 12.28 -17.28
N ASP A 8 19.67 13.55 -16.88
CA ASP A 8 19.34 14.01 -15.52
C ASP A 8 17.88 13.67 -15.17
N SER A 9 16.97 13.78 -16.16
CA SER A 9 15.56 13.42 -16.00
C SER A 9 15.38 11.93 -15.71
N ARG A 10 16.12 11.06 -16.41
CA ARG A 10 16.09 9.61 -16.15
C ARG A 10 16.69 9.25 -14.80
N ASP A 11 17.79 9.89 -14.43
CA ASP A 11 18.47 9.66 -13.15
C ASP A 11 17.59 10.09 -11.97
N LEU A 12 16.88 11.22 -12.12
CA LEU A 12 15.90 11.66 -11.13
C LEU A 12 14.74 10.66 -11.01
N ALA A 13 14.20 10.17 -12.12
CA ALA A 13 13.15 9.15 -12.10
C ALA A 13 13.63 7.88 -11.35
N ASP A 14 14.85 7.42 -11.61
CA ASP A 14 15.45 6.29 -10.93
C ASP A 14 15.67 6.52 -9.42
N LEU A 15 16.03 7.75 -9.03
CA LEU A 15 16.13 8.13 -7.63
C LEU A 15 14.75 8.10 -6.95
N VAL A 16 13.72 8.64 -7.60
CA VAL A 16 12.35 8.66 -7.07
C VAL A 16 11.84 7.24 -6.85
N LYS A 17 11.99 6.34 -7.85
CA LYS A 17 11.53 4.95 -7.75
C LYS A 17 12.10 4.23 -6.53
N ARG A 18 13.40 4.40 -6.28
CA ARG A 18 14.11 3.75 -5.18
C ARG A 18 13.97 4.48 -3.85
N SER A 19 13.40 5.68 -3.85
CA SER A 19 13.28 6.47 -2.63
C SER A 19 12.25 5.87 -1.70
N THR A 20 12.64 5.74 -0.43
CA THR A 20 11.74 5.37 0.68
C THR A 20 11.25 6.59 1.46
N ARG A 21 11.55 7.80 0.98
CA ARG A 21 11.31 9.06 1.71
C ARG A 21 10.62 10.13 0.88
N ILE A 22 10.75 10.11 -0.44
CA ILE A 22 10.06 11.06 -1.31
C ILE A 22 8.57 10.72 -1.32
N ARG A 23 7.75 11.73 -0.98
CA ARG A 23 6.29 11.61 -0.85
C ARG A 23 5.55 12.43 -1.86
N GLU A 24 6.14 13.54 -2.25
CA GLU A 24 5.52 14.56 -3.08
C GLU A 24 6.57 15.05 -4.06
N LEU A 25 6.16 15.18 -5.31
CA LEU A 25 6.96 15.78 -6.36
C LEU A 25 6.11 16.81 -7.07
N CYS A 26 6.63 18.02 -7.18
CA CYS A 26 6.01 19.10 -7.95
C CYS A 26 7.01 19.53 -9.01
N PHE A 27 6.61 19.41 -10.27
CA PHE A 27 7.43 19.80 -11.41
C PHE A 27 6.76 20.93 -12.17
N VAL A 28 7.56 21.93 -12.54
CA VAL A 28 7.11 23.06 -13.34
C VAL A 28 7.88 23.06 -14.66
N ASN A 29 7.12 23.05 -15.75
CA ASN A 29 7.50 23.38 -17.12
C ASN A 29 8.96 23.09 -17.52
N THR A 30 9.27 21.81 -17.78
CA THR A 30 10.52 21.41 -18.45
C THR A 30 10.29 21.14 -19.94
N PRO A 31 11.33 21.19 -20.80
CA PRO A 31 11.21 20.84 -22.22
C PRO A 31 10.49 19.50 -22.41
N LYS A 32 9.56 19.42 -23.39
CA LYS A 32 8.67 18.25 -23.57
C LYS A 32 9.42 16.92 -23.57
N GLY A 33 10.53 16.81 -24.32
CA GLY A 33 11.33 15.58 -24.39
C GLY A 33 11.91 15.11 -23.04
N ASN A 34 12.17 16.03 -22.11
CA ASN A 34 12.64 15.69 -20.77
C ASN A 34 11.50 15.14 -19.90
N ASN A 35 10.30 15.71 -20.00
CA ASN A 35 9.12 15.20 -19.29
C ASN A 35 8.80 13.78 -19.76
N THR A 36 8.85 13.54 -21.07
CA THR A 36 8.59 12.21 -21.65
C THR A 36 9.61 11.20 -21.15
N ALA A 37 10.91 11.54 -21.20
CA ALA A 37 11.96 10.68 -20.67
C ALA A 37 11.82 10.40 -19.15
N PHE A 38 11.44 11.42 -18.37
CA PHE A 38 11.19 11.28 -16.94
C PHE A 38 10.02 10.34 -16.67
N PHE A 39 8.84 10.62 -17.23
CA PHE A 39 7.63 9.84 -16.93
C PHE A 39 7.72 8.42 -17.48
N GLN A 40 8.28 8.24 -18.68
CA GLN A 40 8.56 6.91 -19.21
C GLN A 40 9.42 6.12 -18.22
N ARG A 41 10.58 6.68 -17.83
CA ARG A 41 11.50 6.00 -16.92
C ARG A 41 10.94 5.81 -15.52
N LEU A 42 10.11 6.74 -15.03
CA LEU A 42 9.47 6.65 -13.74
C LEU A 42 8.41 5.54 -13.76
N SER A 43 7.56 5.50 -14.78
CA SER A 43 6.49 4.49 -14.91
C SER A 43 7.03 3.05 -14.88
N GLU A 44 8.27 2.85 -15.35
CA GLU A 44 9.00 1.58 -15.23
C GLU A 44 9.31 1.25 -13.75
N GLY A 45 8.40 0.54 -13.09
CA GLY A 45 8.60 0.02 -11.74
C GLY A 45 8.13 0.94 -10.61
N ILE A 46 7.49 2.07 -10.91
CA ILE A 46 6.89 2.90 -9.85
C ILE A 46 5.79 2.17 -9.09
N GLY A 47 5.14 1.15 -9.68
CA GLY A 47 4.10 0.35 -9.04
C GLY A 47 4.53 -0.27 -7.69
N ASP A 48 5.82 -0.56 -7.52
CA ASP A 48 6.39 -1.09 -6.27
C ASP A 48 6.73 0.00 -5.25
N ASN A 49 6.69 1.27 -5.65
CA ASN A 49 6.89 2.39 -4.75
C ASN A 49 5.59 2.71 -4.01
N TYR A 50 5.65 2.62 -2.68
CA TYR A 50 4.52 2.95 -1.81
C TYR A 50 4.64 4.34 -1.17
N THR A 51 5.79 5.02 -1.27
CA THR A 51 6.02 6.27 -0.53
C THR A 51 5.57 7.51 -1.28
N LEU A 52 5.63 7.50 -2.62
CA LEU A 52 5.22 8.60 -3.46
C LEU A 52 3.70 8.70 -3.50
N ALA A 53 3.14 9.68 -2.78
CA ALA A 53 1.70 9.88 -2.61
C ALA A 53 1.15 10.95 -3.55
N THR A 54 1.95 11.95 -3.91
CA THR A 54 1.51 13.05 -4.77
C THR A 54 2.55 13.31 -5.86
N VAL A 55 2.09 13.41 -7.11
CA VAL A 55 2.88 14.04 -8.17
C VAL A 55 2.03 15.10 -8.85
N GLU A 56 2.51 16.33 -8.84
CA GLU A 56 1.94 17.47 -9.54
C GLU A 56 2.85 17.88 -10.68
N PHE A 57 2.24 18.09 -11.84
CA PHE A 57 2.96 18.46 -13.05
C PHE A 57 2.20 19.60 -13.72
N ALA A 58 2.85 20.76 -13.79
CA ALA A 58 2.36 21.92 -14.50
C ALA A 58 3.18 22.10 -15.78
N GLY A 59 2.74 21.45 -16.86
CA GLY A 59 3.40 21.49 -18.16
C GLY A 59 2.62 20.74 -19.23
N GLY A 60 3.05 20.89 -20.49
CA GLY A 60 2.50 20.11 -21.59
C GLY A 60 3.13 18.72 -21.66
N LEU A 61 2.30 17.68 -21.75
CA LEU A 61 2.71 16.32 -22.10
C LEU A 61 2.54 16.12 -23.62
N ASP A 62 3.44 15.37 -24.24
CA ASP A 62 3.18 14.80 -25.57
C ASP A 62 2.33 13.52 -25.44
N ALA A 63 1.83 13.02 -26.57
CA ALA A 63 0.94 11.86 -26.58
C ALA A 63 1.60 10.62 -25.96
N ASP A 64 2.90 10.44 -26.16
CA ASP A 64 3.65 9.29 -25.65
C ASP A 64 3.80 9.36 -24.12
N ALA A 65 4.01 10.55 -23.55
CA ALA A 65 4.14 10.75 -22.11
C ALA A 65 2.83 10.60 -21.33
N VAL A 66 1.66 10.75 -21.97
CA VAL A 66 0.35 10.70 -21.28
C VAL A 66 0.12 9.33 -20.63
N ASN A 67 0.40 8.23 -21.33
CA ASN A 67 0.19 6.88 -20.77
C ASN A 67 1.11 6.62 -19.57
N HIS A 68 2.37 7.05 -19.68
CA HIS A 68 3.33 6.94 -18.59
C HIS A 68 2.95 7.80 -17.39
N TRP A 69 2.43 9.01 -17.64
CA TRP A 69 1.90 9.87 -16.60
C TRP A 69 0.70 9.25 -15.89
N LEU A 70 -0.22 8.62 -16.61
CA LEU A 70 -1.38 7.94 -16.02
C LEU A 70 -0.93 6.80 -15.09
N ALA A 71 0.04 5.97 -15.50
CA ALA A 71 0.58 4.91 -14.64
C ALA A 71 1.21 5.47 -13.33
N VAL A 72 1.92 6.60 -13.43
CA VAL A 72 2.44 7.32 -12.26
C VAL A 72 1.29 7.84 -11.39
N LYS A 73 0.25 8.43 -12.00
CA LYS A 73 -0.92 8.94 -11.28
C LYS A 73 -1.66 7.84 -10.54
N GLU A 74 -1.94 6.71 -11.19
CA GLU A 74 -2.58 5.55 -10.57
C GLU A 74 -1.83 5.09 -9.32
N THR A 75 -0.50 5.04 -9.39
CA THR A 75 0.34 4.69 -8.24
C THR A 75 0.20 5.72 -7.11
N THR A 76 0.26 7.01 -7.44
CA THR A 76 0.12 8.08 -6.43
C THR A 76 -1.28 8.10 -5.82
N TRP A 77 -2.33 7.84 -6.60
CA TRP A 77 -3.71 7.73 -6.12
C TRP A 77 -3.89 6.53 -5.21
N ARG A 78 -3.32 5.37 -5.57
CA ARG A 78 -3.30 4.20 -4.69
C ARG A 78 -2.64 4.53 -3.35
N ASN A 79 -1.46 5.13 -3.38
CA ASN A 79 -0.69 5.46 -2.17
C ASN A 79 -1.41 6.52 -1.31
N SER A 80 -1.98 7.56 -1.93
CA SER A 80 -2.83 8.54 -1.24
C SER A 80 -4.10 7.90 -0.66
N GLY A 81 -4.74 6.99 -1.39
CA GLY A 81 -5.89 6.23 -0.90
C GLY A 81 -5.56 5.37 0.31
N LEU A 82 -4.36 4.77 0.37
CA LEU A 82 -3.87 4.07 1.56
C LEU A 82 -3.74 5.02 2.76
N VAL A 83 -3.15 6.21 2.55
CA VAL A 83 -3.02 7.23 3.61
C VAL A 83 -4.40 7.66 4.12
N THR A 84 -5.34 8.00 3.23
CA THR A 84 -6.70 8.41 3.61
C THR A 84 -7.43 7.33 4.37
N ARG A 85 -7.34 6.06 3.95
CA ARG A 85 -7.95 4.95 4.68
C ARG A 85 -7.30 4.73 6.04
N ALA A 86 -5.98 4.71 6.11
CA ALA A 86 -5.25 4.53 7.36
C ALA A 86 -5.51 5.68 8.35
N ALA A 87 -5.75 6.90 7.88
CA ALA A 87 -6.09 8.04 8.74
C ALA A 87 -7.42 7.86 9.51
N ARG A 88 -8.27 6.92 9.06
CA ARG A 88 -9.51 6.55 9.77
C ARG A 88 -9.24 5.75 11.04
N ILE A 89 -8.01 5.36 11.37
CA ILE A 89 -7.63 4.51 12.52
C ILE A 89 -8.16 4.96 13.89
N LYS A 90 -8.53 6.24 14.04
CA LYS A 90 -9.13 6.81 15.25
C LYS A 90 -10.64 6.61 15.39
N GLU A 91 -11.33 6.19 14.32
CA GLU A 91 -12.77 5.95 14.34
C GLU A 91 -13.14 4.84 15.35
N ALA A 92 -14.26 5.02 16.05
CA ALA A 92 -14.74 4.10 17.08
C ALA A 92 -15.41 2.83 16.51
N SER A 93 -15.78 2.84 15.23
CA SER A 93 -16.39 1.69 14.56
C SER A 93 -15.39 0.53 14.42
N PRO A 94 -15.85 -0.74 14.47
CA PRO A 94 -15.01 -1.86 14.05
C PRO A 94 -14.47 -1.58 12.64
N PHE A 95 -13.15 -1.67 12.51
CA PHE A 95 -12.46 -1.40 11.26
C PHE A 95 -12.75 -2.51 10.25
N ASP A 96 -13.08 -2.12 9.03
CA ASP A 96 -13.17 -3.04 7.92
C ASP A 96 -11.77 -3.45 7.42
N ARG A 97 -11.71 -4.55 6.66
CA ARG A 97 -10.48 -5.10 6.07
C ARG A 97 -9.61 -4.07 5.35
N TYR A 98 -10.22 -3.08 4.70
CA TYR A 98 -9.52 -2.11 3.88
C TYR A 98 -8.77 -1.10 4.72
N VAL A 99 -9.32 -0.69 5.86
CA VAL A 99 -8.60 0.24 6.75
C VAL A 99 -7.40 -0.45 7.39
N THR A 100 -7.54 -1.66 7.91
CA THR A 100 -6.39 -2.35 8.52
C THR A 100 -5.37 -2.78 7.48
N GLY A 101 -5.77 -3.19 6.28
CA GLY A 101 -4.81 -3.43 5.20
C GLY A 101 -4.04 -2.17 4.84
N ALA A 102 -4.72 -1.02 4.84
CA ALA A 102 -4.04 0.26 4.71
C ALA A 102 -3.09 0.55 5.88
N VAL A 103 -3.50 0.32 7.14
CA VAL A 103 -2.66 0.48 8.33
C VAL A 103 -1.43 -0.43 8.30
N GLU A 104 -1.60 -1.71 8.01
CA GLU A 104 -0.52 -2.70 7.86
C GLU A 104 0.44 -2.28 6.76
N ARG A 105 -0.08 -1.77 5.64
CA ARG A 105 0.75 -1.27 4.54
C ARG A 105 1.54 -0.04 4.94
N VAL A 106 0.90 1.01 5.46
CA VAL A 106 1.59 2.27 5.81
C VAL A 106 2.57 2.08 6.96
N ALA A 107 2.32 1.15 7.88
CA ALA A 107 3.24 0.82 8.97
C ALA A 107 4.61 0.30 8.47
N ARG A 108 4.68 -0.25 7.26
CA ARG A 108 5.94 -0.67 6.61
C ARG A 108 6.73 0.49 6.02
N TYR A 109 6.12 1.67 5.89
CA TYR A 109 6.71 2.83 5.22
C TYR A 109 6.63 4.07 6.11
N PRO A 110 7.68 4.38 6.90
CA PRO A 110 7.68 5.51 7.83
C PRO A 110 7.28 6.85 7.20
N ALA A 111 7.68 7.09 5.96
CA ALA A 111 7.32 8.30 5.23
C ALA A 111 5.78 8.49 5.09
N LEU A 112 5.03 7.40 4.94
CA LEU A 112 3.56 7.45 4.88
C LEU A 112 2.94 7.69 6.25
N LEU A 113 3.55 7.20 7.35
CA LEU A 113 3.04 7.39 8.70
C LEU A 113 2.94 8.88 9.07
N ASP A 114 3.93 9.69 8.71
CA ASP A 114 3.86 11.15 8.88
C ASP A 114 2.65 11.77 8.15
N LYS A 115 2.37 11.29 6.93
CA LYS A 115 1.25 11.80 6.13
C LYS A 115 -0.08 11.32 6.72
N VAL A 116 -0.12 10.12 7.28
CA VAL A 116 -1.28 9.60 8.03
C VAL A 116 -1.51 10.42 9.29
N ALA A 117 -0.46 10.74 10.07
CA ALA A 117 -0.57 11.56 11.28
C ALA A 117 -1.14 12.95 10.96
N THR A 118 -0.59 13.58 9.90
CA THR A 118 -1.08 14.87 9.39
C THR A 118 -2.54 14.79 8.97
N THR A 119 -2.93 13.75 8.22
CA THR A 119 -4.30 13.57 7.70
C THR A 119 -5.29 13.24 8.83
N ALA A 120 -4.88 12.42 9.80
CA ALA A 120 -5.68 12.03 10.96
C ALA A 120 -5.77 13.12 12.02
N LYS A 121 -4.90 14.15 11.94
CA LYS A 121 -4.68 15.19 12.96
C LYS A 121 -4.31 14.57 14.31
N LEU A 122 -3.33 13.68 14.27
CA LEU A 122 -2.75 13.02 15.45
C LEU A 122 -1.28 13.38 15.53
N ASP A 123 -0.72 13.35 16.74
CA ASP A 123 0.74 13.34 16.86
C ASP A 123 1.31 11.96 16.44
N LEU A 124 2.61 11.92 16.16
CA LEU A 124 3.27 10.68 15.71
C LEU A 124 3.29 9.59 16.77
N ALA A 125 3.35 9.94 18.05
CA ALA A 125 3.39 8.99 19.15
C ALA A 125 2.01 8.35 19.38
N GLU A 126 0.95 9.15 19.35
CA GLU A 126 -0.44 8.72 19.35
C GLU A 126 -0.73 7.79 18.16
N LEU A 127 -0.34 8.19 16.94
CA LEU A 127 -0.48 7.34 15.77
C LEU A 127 0.28 6.02 15.95
N ALA A 128 1.52 6.06 16.42
CA ALA A 128 2.32 4.87 16.64
C ALA A 128 1.69 3.92 17.68
N ALA A 129 1.10 4.47 18.75
CA ALA A 129 0.38 3.69 19.75
C ALA A 129 -0.88 3.04 19.16
N LEU A 130 -1.67 3.78 18.38
CA LEU A 130 -2.84 3.24 17.69
C LEU A 130 -2.46 2.14 16.68
N VAL A 131 -1.47 2.40 15.82
CA VAL A 131 -0.97 1.42 14.85
C VAL A 131 -0.50 0.16 15.56
N ARG A 132 0.31 0.29 16.62
CA ARG A 132 0.79 -0.86 17.41
C ARG A 132 -0.36 -1.65 18.01
N GLY A 133 -1.30 -0.98 18.69
CA GLY A 133 -2.45 -1.64 19.29
C GLY A 133 -3.29 -2.40 18.27
N ARG A 134 -3.49 -1.83 17.08
CA ARG A 134 -4.22 -2.48 15.99
C ARG A 134 -3.48 -3.68 15.43
N LEU A 135 -2.19 -3.53 15.14
CA LEU A 135 -1.39 -4.63 14.59
C LEU A 135 -1.26 -5.79 15.58
N MET A 136 -1.14 -5.51 16.89
CA MET A 136 -1.20 -6.54 17.93
C MET A 136 -2.52 -7.33 17.91
N GLY A 137 -3.64 -6.65 17.68
CA GLY A 137 -4.97 -7.29 17.62
C GLY A 137 -5.16 -8.28 16.46
N ILE A 138 -4.30 -8.24 15.44
CA ILE A 138 -4.33 -9.15 14.28
C ILE A 138 -3.10 -10.06 14.21
N GLN A 139 -2.32 -10.16 15.29
CA GLN A 139 -1.17 -11.07 15.34
C GLN A 139 -1.59 -12.52 15.55
N SER A 140 -2.61 -12.79 16.39
CA SER A 140 -3.14 -14.13 16.58
C SER A 140 -3.88 -14.63 15.34
N MET A 141 -3.96 -15.95 15.19
CA MET A 141 -4.66 -16.55 14.05
C MET A 141 -6.13 -16.14 14.02
N ASP A 142 -6.81 -16.26 15.15
CA ASP A 142 -8.23 -15.92 15.23
C ASP A 142 -8.49 -14.42 15.04
N GLY A 143 -7.60 -13.57 15.56
CA GLY A 143 -7.66 -12.11 15.35
C GLY A 143 -7.52 -11.76 13.87
N PHE A 144 -6.51 -12.32 13.20
CA PHE A 144 -6.29 -12.14 11.77
C PHE A 144 -7.47 -12.64 10.93
N MET A 145 -7.91 -13.89 11.16
CA MET A 145 -8.98 -14.54 10.38
C MET A 145 -10.31 -13.78 10.50
N ARG A 146 -10.72 -13.45 11.74
CA ARG A 146 -11.93 -12.64 11.96
C ARG A 146 -11.84 -11.31 11.21
N PHE A 147 -10.66 -10.71 11.21
CA PHE A 147 -10.42 -9.40 10.64
C PHE A 147 -10.48 -9.40 9.10
N VAL A 148 -9.87 -10.39 8.43
CA VAL A 148 -9.93 -10.53 6.96
C VAL A 148 -11.31 -10.99 6.46
N GLY A 149 -12.28 -11.19 7.37
CA GLY A 149 -13.62 -11.64 7.04
C GLY A 149 -13.75 -13.15 6.89
N VAL A 150 -12.75 -13.92 7.35
CA VAL A 150 -12.86 -15.38 7.47
C VAL A 150 -13.72 -15.66 8.70
N VAL A 151 -15.04 -15.71 8.48
CA VAL A 151 -16.02 -16.12 9.48
C VAL A 151 -15.94 -17.65 9.58
N LYS A 152 -15.38 -18.14 10.68
CA LYS A 152 -15.42 -19.57 11.00
C LYS A 152 -16.86 -19.93 11.44
N GLU A 153 -17.79 -20.13 10.51
CA GLU A 153 -19.03 -20.85 10.86
C GLU A 153 -18.71 -22.31 11.21
N ARG A 154 -17.77 -22.91 10.47
CA ARG A 154 -17.18 -24.22 10.73
C ARG A 154 -15.87 -24.37 9.96
N VAL A 155 -14.75 -24.57 10.62
CA VAL A 155 -13.51 -24.99 9.95
C VAL A 155 -13.56 -26.52 9.87
N VAL A 156 -13.96 -27.06 8.72
CA VAL A 156 -13.84 -28.49 8.46
C VAL A 156 -12.61 -28.71 7.63
N CYS A 157 -11.64 -29.29 8.30
CA CYS A 157 -10.37 -29.59 7.74
C CYS A 157 -10.39 -31.03 7.23
N HIS A 158 -10.60 -31.19 5.92
CA HIS A 158 -10.59 -32.50 5.26
C HIS A 158 -9.25 -33.23 5.49
N PRO A 159 -9.22 -34.41 6.13
CA PRO A 159 -7.98 -35.12 6.43
C PRO A 159 -6.99 -35.06 5.27
N ALA A 160 -5.77 -34.63 5.54
CA ALA A 160 -4.73 -34.57 4.52
C ALA A 160 -4.37 -36.01 4.14
N GLU A 161 -4.81 -36.48 2.97
CA GLU A 161 -4.47 -37.82 2.46
C GLU A 161 -2.96 -37.99 2.23
N ASP A 162 -2.23 -36.87 2.15
CA ASP A 162 -0.78 -36.81 1.93
C ASP A 162 0.04 -36.62 3.22
N GLY A 163 -0.60 -36.60 4.39
CA GLY A 163 0.06 -36.47 5.70
C GLY A 163 0.70 -35.10 5.96
N ARG A 164 0.39 -34.07 5.15
CA ARG A 164 0.94 -32.72 5.36
C ARG A 164 0.20 -31.98 6.48
N MET A 165 0.97 -31.23 7.26
CA MET A 165 0.47 -30.35 8.32
C MET A 165 -0.38 -29.23 7.72
N ARG A 166 -1.55 -28.98 8.32
CA ARG A 166 -2.48 -27.96 7.85
C ARG A 166 -2.34 -26.66 8.61
N LEU A 167 -2.98 -25.61 8.10
CA LEU A 167 -2.97 -24.28 8.73
C LEU A 167 -3.65 -24.27 10.11
N ASP A 168 -4.69 -25.08 10.31
CA ASP A 168 -5.41 -25.21 11.59
C ASP A 168 -4.72 -26.15 12.60
N ASP A 169 -3.75 -26.94 12.14
CA ASP A 169 -2.89 -27.74 13.01
C ASP A 169 -1.73 -26.91 13.58
N LEU A 170 -1.57 -25.66 13.11
CA LEU A 170 -0.54 -24.75 13.60
C LEU A 170 -0.89 -24.25 15.01
N ASN A 171 0.04 -24.41 15.93
CA ASN A 171 0.00 -23.67 17.19
C ASN A 171 0.33 -22.18 16.96
N GLU A 172 0.14 -21.35 18.00
CA GLU A 172 0.37 -19.91 17.91
C GLU A 172 1.83 -19.54 17.55
N ASP A 173 2.83 -20.34 17.94
CA ASP A 173 4.23 -20.08 17.58
C ASP A 173 4.46 -20.29 16.08
N CYS A 174 3.97 -21.40 15.53
CA CYS A 174 4.04 -21.70 14.11
C CYS A 174 3.23 -20.68 13.29
N TRP A 175 2.05 -20.30 13.77
CA TRP A 175 1.26 -19.23 13.16
C TRP A 175 2.03 -17.90 13.17
N GLY A 176 2.66 -17.53 14.29
CA GLY A 176 3.47 -16.33 14.38
C GLY A 176 4.59 -16.27 13.35
N HIS A 177 5.18 -17.42 12.98
CA HIS A 177 6.13 -17.52 11.87
C HIS A 177 5.47 -17.30 10.50
N VAL A 178 4.32 -17.93 10.24
CA VAL A 178 3.55 -17.75 8.98
C VAL A 178 3.09 -16.30 8.83
N ARG A 179 2.58 -15.69 9.89
CA ARG A 179 2.05 -14.33 9.94
C ARG A 179 3.05 -13.25 9.54
N ARG A 180 4.36 -13.52 9.68
CA ARG A 180 5.43 -12.61 9.21
C ARG A 180 5.44 -12.45 7.68
N TYR A 181 4.94 -13.46 6.97
CA TYR A 181 4.90 -13.47 5.51
C TYR A 181 3.54 -13.07 4.94
N LEU A 182 2.46 -13.33 5.68
CA LEU A 182 1.10 -12.97 5.25
C LEU A 182 0.76 -11.50 5.56
N VAL A 183 0.10 -10.85 4.61
CA VAL A 183 -0.63 -9.59 4.81
C VAL A 183 -2.12 -9.79 4.62
N THR A 184 -2.91 -8.87 5.15
CA THR A 184 -4.37 -8.82 4.96
C THR A 184 -4.79 -8.85 3.48
N ASP A 185 -3.99 -8.26 2.58
CA ASP A 185 -4.23 -8.27 1.13
C ASP A 185 -4.02 -9.64 0.47
N ASP A 186 -3.30 -10.58 1.10
CA ASP A 186 -3.07 -11.92 0.55
C ASP A 186 -4.32 -12.79 0.60
N VAL A 187 -5.30 -12.42 1.44
CA VAL A 187 -6.59 -13.11 1.54
C VAL A 187 -7.53 -12.56 0.47
N LYS A 188 -7.61 -13.30 -0.64
CA LYS A 188 -8.56 -13.05 -1.71
C LYS A 188 -9.97 -13.40 -1.25
N HIS A 189 -10.92 -12.53 -1.55
CA HIS A 189 -12.33 -12.91 -1.49
C HIS A 189 -12.68 -13.46 -2.87
N ASP A 190 -13.19 -14.69 -2.92
CA ASP A 190 -14.01 -15.07 -4.06
C ASP A 190 -15.20 -14.13 -4.08
N ALA A 191 -15.41 -13.45 -5.20
CA ALA A 191 -16.66 -12.75 -5.43
C ALA A 191 -17.74 -13.83 -5.36
N VAL A 192 -18.46 -13.90 -4.24
CA VAL A 192 -19.66 -14.72 -4.15
C VAL A 192 -20.53 -14.26 -5.32
N GLN A 193 -20.63 -15.10 -6.35
CA GLN A 193 -21.66 -14.93 -7.36
C GLN A 193 -22.97 -15.08 -6.60
N VAL A 194 -23.55 -13.94 -6.19
CA VAL A 194 -24.91 -13.90 -5.70
C VAL A 194 -25.77 -14.21 -6.91
N ASN A 195 -26.00 -15.49 -7.16
CA ASN A 195 -27.09 -15.95 -7.99
C ASN A 195 -28.35 -15.43 -7.30
N ARG A 196 -28.83 -14.28 -7.79
CA ARG A 196 -30.17 -13.78 -7.48
C ARG A 196 -31.12 -14.84 -8.02
N VAL A 197 -31.68 -15.63 -7.11
CA VAL A 197 -32.91 -16.41 -7.35
C VAL A 197 -34.08 -15.44 -7.34
#